data_AF-A0A6I6DHF8-F1
#
_entry.id   AF-A0A6I6DHF8-F1
#
_cell.length_a   1.000
_cell.length_b   1.000
_cell.length_c   1.000
_cell.angle_alpha   90.00
_cell.angle_beta   90.00
_cell.angle_gamma   90.00
#
_symmetry.space_group_name_H-M   'P 1'
#
loop_
_entity.id
_entity.type
_entity.pdbx_description
1 polymer ?
#
loop_
_entity_poly.entity_id
_entity_poly.type
_entity_poly.pdbx_seq_one_letter_code
_entity_poly.pdbx_strand_id
1 'polypeptide(L)'
;MHLSTGWLMGNPKYPIDIQAVARAAAEHRVALEINNSSFIHSRKGSEANCRDVAAAVRDAGGYVALGSDSHTAFTLGDFSECRKILDAVGFPEDRILNVTPRRLLDFLASRGMAPIAEFAEF
;
A
#
# COMPACT_ATOMS: atom_id res chain seq x y z
N MET A 1 -14.45 -13.08 5.41
CA MET A 1 -13.18 -12.98 4.66
C MET A 1 -12.15 -12.42 5.63
N HIS A 2 -11.35 -13.29 6.24
CA HIS A 2 -10.41 -12.94 7.31
C HIS A 2 -9.06 -12.61 6.63
N LEU A 3 -8.77 -11.34 6.44
CA LEU A 3 -7.43 -10.90 6.04
C LEU A 3 -6.55 -10.99 7.28
N SER A 4 -6.12 -12.20 7.64
CA SER A 4 -5.09 -12.36 8.65
C SER A 4 -3.75 -11.94 8.05
N THR A 5 -3.07 -11.07 8.79
CA THR A 5 -1.64 -10.77 8.99
C THR A 5 -0.54 -11.70 8.43
N GLY A 6 -0.84 -12.71 7.62
CA GLY A 6 0.09 -13.64 7.00
C GLY A 6 0.55 -13.26 5.59
N TRP A 7 -0.19 -12.45 4.83
CA TRP A 7 0.06 -12.24 3.39
C TRP A 7 0.62 -10.85 3.04
N LEU A 8 1.44 -10.29 3.92
CA LEU A 8 2.13 -9.05 3.62
C LEU A 8 3.28 -9.33 2.64
N MET A 9 3.41 -8.52 1.60
CA MET A 9 4.51 -8.68 0.63
C MET A 9 5.91 -8.49 1.24
N GLY A 10 5.98 -7.87 2.42
CA GLY A 10 7.18 -7.82 3.23
C GLY A 10 7.45 -9.09 4.05
N ASN A 11 6.50 -10.03 4.17
CA ASN A 11 6.62 -11.18 5.05
C ASN A 11 7.62 -12.21 4.49
N PRO A 12 8.77 -12.43 5.15
CA PRO A 12 9.80 -13.33 4.66
C PRO A 12 9.37 -14.81 4.59
N LYS A 13 8.23 -15.18 5.20
CA LYS A 13 7.66 -16.53 5.05
C LYS A 13 7.09 -16.80 3.64
N TYR A 14 6.82 -15.75 2.87
CA TYR A 14 6.31 -15.84 1.52
C TYR A 14 7.28 -15.09 0.58
N PRO A 15 8.43 -15.69 0.26
CA PRO A 15 9.40 -15.05 -0.62
C PRO A 15 8.77 -14.82 -2.00
N ILE A 16 8.93 -13.61 -2.51
CA ILE A 16 8.46 -13.20 -3.83
C ILE A 16 9.60 -12.54 -4.59
N ASP A 17 9.51 -12.56 -5.92
CA ASP A 17 10.29 -11.64 -6.75
C ASP A 17 9.61 -10.26 -6.69
N ILE A 18 10.10 -9.41 -5.79
CA ILE A 18 9.57 -8.06 -5.54
C ILE A 18 9.52 -7.24 -6.84
N GLN A 19 10.53 -7.37 -7.70
CA GLN A 19 10.64 -6.60 -8.93
C GLN A 19 9.63 -7.07 -9.98
N ALA A 20 9.47 -8.39 -10.14
CA ALA A 20 8.45 -8.94 -11.02
C ALA A 20 7.03 -8.56 -10.56
N VAL A 21 6.77 -8.64 -9.25
CA VAL A 21 5.48 -8.26 -8.67
C VAL A 21 5.20 -6.77 -8.85
N ALA A 22 6.18 -5.89 -8.59
CA ALA A 22 6.01 -4.45 -8.76
C ALA A 22 5.71 -4.06 -10.21
N ARG A 23 6.40 -4.68 -11.19
CA ARG A 23 6.13 -4.47 -12.62
C ARG A 23 4.74 -4.94 -13.02
N ALA A 24 4.34 -6.15 -12.62
CA ALA A 24 3.01 -6.68 -12.92
C ALA A 24 1.91 -5.82 -12.28
N ALA A 25 2.14 -5.34 -11.05
CA ALA A 25 1.22 -4.45 -10.37
C ALA A 25 1.05 -3.12 -11.12
N ALA A 26 2.15 -2.52 -11.58
CA ALA A 26 2.11 -1.30 -12.38
C ALA A 26 1.37 -1.53 -13.72
N GLU A 27 1.69 -2.61 -14.44
CA GLU A 27 1.08 -2.97 -15.73
C GLU A 27 -0.44 -3.15 -15.61
N HIS A 28 -0.90 -3.83 -14.56
CA HIS A 28 -2.31 -4.11 -14.34
C HIS A 28 -3.01 -3.04 -13.48
N ARG A 29 -2.36 -1.90 -13.22
CA ARG A 29 -2.85 -0.81 -12.37
C ARG A 29 -3.36 -1.30 -11.01
N VAL A 30 -2.66 -2.25 -10.39
CA VAL A 30 -2.92 -2.77 -9.04
C VAL A 30 -2.04 -2.01 -8.05
N ALA A 31 -2.64 -1.48 -6.98
CA ALA A 31 -1.88 -0.84 -5.91
C ALA A 31 -1.32 -1.89 -4.96
N LEU A 32 -0.10 -1.66 -4.49
CA LEU A 32 0.56 -2.51 -3.50
C LEU A 32 0.45 -1.89 -2.10
N GLU A 33 0.12 -2.70 -1.10
CA GLU A 33 -0.06 -2.19 0.27
C GLU A 33 1.29 -1.92 0.95
N ILE A 34 1.41 -0.76 1.59
CA ILE A 34 2.39 -0.47 2.64
C ILE A 34 1.64 -0.43 3.97
N ASN A 35 1.83 -1.47 4.78
CA ASN A 35 1.01 -1.73 5.95
C ASN A 35 1.71 -1.28 7.25
N ASN A 36 1.06 -0.41 8.03
CA ASN A 36 1.65 0.22 9.20
C ASN A 36 1.97 -0.79 10.32
N SER A 37 1.13 -1.82 10.49
CA SER A 37 1.34 -2.85 11.51
C SER A 37 2.60 -3.68 11.25
N SER A 38 3.07 -3.71 9.98
CA SER A 38 4.30 -4.38 9.58
C SER A 38 5.56 -3.77 10.19
N PHE A 39 5.48 -2.55 10.73
CA PHE A 39 6.64 -1.88 11.32
C PHE A 39 6.60 -1.89 12.85
N ILE A 40 5.43 -2.09 13.43
CA ILE A 40 5.23 -2.09 14.88
C ILE A 40 5.28 -3.53 15.43
N HIS A 41 4.73 -4.49 14.71
CA HIS A 41 4.51 -5.87 15.21
C HIS A 41 5.14 -6.96 14.35
N SER A 42 5.83 -6.62 13.24
CA SER A 42 6.32 -7.67 12.34
C SER A 42 7.54 -8.42 12.85
N ARG A 43 7.77 -9.56 12.19
CA ARG A 43 8.93 -10.41 12.37
C ARG A 43 10.16 -9.68 11.84
N LYS A 44 11.31 -9.87 12.50
CA LYS A 44 12.63 -9.40 12.03
C LYS A 44 12.80 -9.68 10.54
N GLY A 45 13.16 -8.65 9.78
CA GLY A 45 13.40 -8.71 8.33
C GLY A 45 12.27 -8.15 7.46
N SER A 46 11.05 -7.99 7.98
CA SER A 46 9.93 -7.49 7.14
C SER A 46 10.08 -6.00 6.78
N GLU A 47 10.72 -5.20 7.63
CA GLU A 47 10.98 -3.77 7.36
C GLU A 47 11.84 -3.59 6.10
N ALA A 48 12.92 -4.37 5.96
CA ALA A 48 13.80 -4.29 4.79
C ALA A 48 13.02 -4.62 3.50
N ASN A 49 12.24 -5.71 3.52
CA ASN A 49 11.40 -6.08 2.38
C ASN A 49 10.34 -5.01 2.06
N CYS A 50 9.75 -4.37 3.07
CA CYS A 50 8.79 -3.29 2.84
C CYS A 50 9.44 -2.06 2.19
N ARG A 51 10.69 -1.71 2.56
CA ARG A 51 11.46 -0.67 1.87
C ARG A 51 11.75 -1.07 0.42
N ASP A 52 12.13 -2.32 0.19
CA ASP A 52 12.41 -2.84 -1.15
C ASP A 52 11.15 -2.85 -2.03
N VAL A 53 9.98 -3.22 -1.48
CA VAL A 53 8.69 -3.13 -2.17
C VAL A 53 8.36 -1.68 -2.52
N ALA A 54 8.50 -0.75 -1.57
CA ALA A 54 8.23 0.67 -1.83
C ALA A 54 9.15 1.22 -2.94
N ALA A 55 10.45 0.91 -2.90
CA ALA A 55 11.41 1.29 -3.93
C ALA A 55 11.07 0.66 -5.29
N ALA A 56 10.71 -0.62 -5.33
CA ALA A 56 10.35 -1.31 -6.56
C ALA A 56 9.09 -0.72 -7.20
N VAL A 57 8.06 -0.39 -6.41
CA VAL A 57 6.84 0.25 -6.91
C VAL A 57 7.12 1.68 -7.39
N ARG A 58 7.98 2.42 -6.69
CA ARG A 58 8.46 3.72 -7.14
C ARG A 58 9.08 3.59 -8.53
N ASP A 59 10.02 2.68 -8.70
CA ASP A 59 10.77 2.52 -9.95
C ASP A 59 9.90 1.95 -11.09
N ALA A 60 8.94 1.08 -10.77
CA ALA A 60 8.00 0.51 -11.74
C ALA A 60 6.88 1.49 -12.17
N GLY A 61 6.75 2.66 -11.55
CA GLY A 61 5.67 3.60 -11.86
C GLY A 61 4.30 3.20 -11.29
N GLY A 62 4.24 2.25 -10.35
CA GLY A 62 2.99 1.76 -9.75
C GLY A 62 2.44 2.64 -8.61
N TYR A 63 1.31 2.24 -8.05
CA TYR A 63 0.62 2.90 -6.93
C TYR A 63 0.83 2.15 -5.61
N VAL A 64 0.78 2.88 -4.49
CA VAL A 64 0.70 2.29 -3.16
C VAL A 64 -0.61 2.65 -2.45
N ALA A 65 -1.08 1.72 -1.63
CA ALA A 65 -2.17 1.94 -0.67
C ALA A 65 -1.64 1.80 0.75
N LEU A 66 -2.03 2.68 1.65
CA LEU A 66 -1.69 2.64 3.07
C LEU A 66 -2.80 1.95 3.84
N GLY A 67 -2.43 0.95 4.63
CA GLY A 67 -3.32 0.23 5.52
C GLY A 67 -2.77 0.24 6.94
N SER A 68 -3.60 0.56 7.94
CA SER A 68 -3.18 0.53 9.34
C SER A 68 -3.30 -0.87 9.95
N ASP A 69 -4.09 -1.75 9.30
CA ASP A 69 -4.42 -3.10 9.77
C ASP A 69 -4.95 -3.12 11.21
N SER A 70 -5.76 -2.10 11.49
CA SER A 70 -6.30 -1.84 12.81
C SER A 70 -7.36 -2.87 13.19
N HIS A 71 -7.14 -3.56 14.30
CA HIS A 71 -8.10 -4.47 14.92
C HIS A 71 -8.99 -3.76 15.97
N THR A 72 -8.70 -2.48 16.25
CA THR A 72 -9.50 -1.59 17.09
C THR A 72 -9.46 -0.18 16.50
N ALA A 73 -10.47 0.66 16.79
CA ALA A 73 -10.54 2.01 16.22
C ALA A 73 -9.39 2.94 16.67
N PHE A 74 -8.69 2.62 17.77
CA PHE A 74 -7.65 3.48 18.34
C PHE A 74 -6.42 3.69 17.44
N THR A 75 -6.17 2.78 16.48
CA THR A 75 -5.06 2.90 15.53
C THR A 75 -5.52 3.15 14.10
N LEU A 76 -6.83 3.35 13.89
CA LEU A 76 -7.39 3.52 12.55
C LEU A 76 -6.82 4.78 11.90
N GLY A 77 -6.24 4.62 10.71
CA GLY A 77 -5.65 5.74 9.97
C GLY A 77 -4.26 6.19 10.46
N ASP A 78 -3.67 5.49 11.44
CA ASP A 78 -2.27 5.70 11.77
C ASP A 78 -1.38 5.08 10.69
N PHE A 79 -0.71 5.95 9.94
CA PHE A 79 0.24 5.60 8.87
C PHE A 79 1.64 6.18 9.11
N SER A 80 1.96 6.51 10.36
CA SER A 80 3.21 7.19 10.74
C SER A 80 4.46 6.42 10.30
N GLU A 81 4.48 5.09 10.47
CA GLU A 81 5.61 4.26 10.03
C GLU A 81 5.65 4.09 8.51
N CYS A 82 4.49 3.92 7.87
CA CYS A 82 4.41 3.89 6.41
C CYS A 82 5.02 5.16 5.80
N ARG A 83 4.73 6.34 6.38
CA ARG A 83 5.22 7.62 5.86
C ARG A 83 6.75 7.70 5.93
N LYS A 84 7.36 7.30 7.05
CA LYS A 84 8.83 7.27 7.20
C LYS A 84 9.51 6.42 6.12
N ILE A 85 8.89 5.29 5.76
CA ILE A 85 9.41 4.37 4.75
C ILE A 85 9.33 4.99 3.35
N LEU A 86 8.17 5.56 3.02
CA LEU A 86 7.95 6.22 1.74
C LEU A 86 8.87 7.43 1.56
N ASP A 87 9.03 8.24 2.61
CA ASP A 87 9.94 9.38 2.61
C ASP A 87 11.41 8.92 2.43
N ALA A 88 11.82 7.85 3.12
CA ALA A 88 13.18 7.32 3.02
C ALA A 88 13.56 6.79 1.63
N VAL A 89 12.58 6.35 0.83
CA VAL A 89 12.80 5.93 -0.56
C VAL A 89 12.43 7.04 -1.56
N GLY A 90 12.04 8.23 -1.12
CA GLY A 90 11.59 9.31 -2.00
C GLY A 90 10.40 8.90 -2.87
N PHE A 91 9.44 8.16 -2.30
CA PHE A 91 8.26 7.73 -3.04
C PHE A 91 7.38 8.95 -3.41
N PRO A 92 6.96 9.09 -4.67
CA PRO A 92 6.25 10.29 -5.08
C PRO A 92 4.81 10.28 -4.57
N GLU A 93 4.40 11.40 -3.98
CA GLU A 93 3.15 11.52 -3.25
C GLU A 93 1.92 11.36 -4.15
N ASP A 94 2.01 11.71 -5.44
CA ASP A 94 0.94 11.55 -6.44
C ASP A 94 0.54 10.08 -6.70
N ARG A 95 1.40 9.12 -6.34
CA ARG A 95 1.15 7.68 -6.47
C ARG A 95 0.75 6.98 -5.17
N ILE A 96 0.49 7.76 -4.11
CA ILE A 96 -0.10 7.26 -2.85
C ILE A 96 -1.62 7.44 -2.91
N LEU A 97 -2.40 6.35 -2.86
CA LEU A 97 -3.86 6.44 -3.04
C LEU A 97 -4.58 7.17 -1.88
N ASN A 98 -4.05 7.07 -0.67
CA ASN A 98 -4.70 7.58 0.55
C ASN A 98 -4.62 9.10 0.75
N VAL A 99 -4.00 9.85 -0.16
CA VAL A 99 -3.82 11.31 -0.01
C VAL A 99 -5.15 12.05 -0.03
N THR A 100 -6.09 11.65 -0.89
CA THR A 100 -7.45 12.18 -0.90
C THR A 100 -8.46 11.07 -1.21
N PRO A 101 -9.71 11.16 -0.72
CA PRO A 101 -10.74 10.21 -1.10
C PRO A 101 -10.99 10.24 -2.62
N ARG A 102 -11.01 11.44 -3.23
CA ARG A 102 -11.14 11.62 -4.68
C ARG A 102 -10.16 10.75 -5.48
N ARG A 103 -8.88 10.74 -5.10
CA ARG A 103 -7.84 9.95 -5.78
C ARG A 103 -8.12 8.45 -5.73
N LEU A 104 -8.53 7.93 -4.58
CA LEU A 104 -8.90 6.52 -4.44
C LEU A 104 -10.13 6.20 -5.30
N LEU A 105 -11.15 7.06 -5.29
CA LEU A 105 -12.36 6.88 -6.09
C LEU A 105 -12.07 6.89 -7.59
N ASP A 106 -11.23 7.82 -8.06
CA ASP A 106 -10.81 7.91 -9.46
C ASP A 106 -10.00 6.67 -9.87
N PHE A 107 -9.14 6.16 -8.98
CA PHE A 107 -8.41 4.93 -9.20
C PHE A 107 -9.36 3.73 -9.36
N LEU A 108 -10.34 3.57 -8.47
CA LEU A 108 -11.35 2.50 -8.53
C LEU A 108 -12.21 2.62 -9.80
N ALA A 109 -12.61 3.83 -10.17
CA ALA A 109 -13.35 4.09 -11.41
C ALA A 109 -12.54 3.69 -12.65
N SER A 110 -11.25 4.01 -12.67
CA SER A 110 -10.33 3.59 -13.74
C SER A 110 -10.17 2.06 -13.85
N ARG A 111 -10.59 1.32 -12.82
CA ARG A 111 -10.60 -0.15 -12.75
C ARG A 111 -11.98 -0.76 -13.03
N GLY A 112 -12.97 0.05 -13.44
CA GLY A 112 -14.30 -0.39 -13.85
C GLY A 112 -15.37 -0.29 -12.77
N MET A 113 -15.08 0.32 -11.61
CA MET A 113 -16.13 0.62 -10.62
C MET A 113 -17.00 1.78 -11.12
N ALA A 114 -18.32 1.64 -11.07
CA ALA A 114 -19.21 2.76 -11.34
C ALA A 114 -19.01 3.89 -10.30
N PRO A 115 -19.09 5.17 -10.69
CA PRO A 115 -19.04 6.27 -9.73
C PRO A 115 -20.13 6.14 -8.65
N ILE A 116 -19.79 6.50 -7.42
CA ILE A 116 -20.69 6.45 -6.27
C ILE A 116 -21.20 7.87 -6.03
N ALA A 117 -22.50 8.09 -6.24
CA ALA A 117 -23.11 9.43 -6.20
C ALA A 117 -23.00 10.07 -4.81
N GLU A 118 -23.13 9.28 -3.76
CA GLU A 118 -23.01 9.69 -2.36
C GLU A 118 -21.61 10.22 -2.01
N PHE A 119 -20.60 9.91 -2.84
CA PHE A 119 -19.23 10.35 -2.66
C PHE A 119 -18.83 11.45 -3.64
N ALA A 120 -19.78 12.10 -4.33
CA ALA A 120 -19.49 13.16 -5.30
C ALA A 120 -18.79 14.39 -4.69
N GLU A 121 -19.04 14.68 -3.40
CA GLU A 121 -18.58 15.89 -2.72
C GLU A 121 -17.18 15.76 -2.08
N PHE A 122 -16.56 14.57 -2.12
CA PHE A 122 -15.22 14.33 -1.57
C PHE A 122 -14.06 14.80 -2.46
#